data_AF-A0A8S2ZAV8-F1
#
_entry.id   AF-A0A8S2ZAV8-F1
#
_cell.length_a   1.000
_cell.length_b   1.000
_cell.length_c   1.000
_cell.angle_alpha   90.00
_cell.angle_beta   90.00
_cell.angle_gamma   90.00
#
_symmetry.space_group_name_H-M   'P 1'
#
loop_
_entity.id
_entity.type
_entity.pdbx_description
1 polymer ?
#
loop_
_entity_poly.entity_id
_entity_poly.type
_entity_poly.pdbx_seq_one_letter_code
_entity_poly.pdbx_strand_id
1 'polypeptide(L)'
;MLLDVSPRFQWDHGNGYCGEVSLQCIGLYYGAWISQGLIRDLNKGEFLLQRMSSNDKRDPLRTISLLRFKYDEWDWKNSDSAQYRDFCCWMKISLLRKHPIMFGIFFPNNDCDDYDHIVPAIGIRYRYPNAYDPDDILIYYDLYSPRPYKKCLNEETMASTRADMSKNTHIRGARIPLITDYGIAITGVVDKDRVTLPVHLAVSARDEPDPVLNAQSREMDGTVTVSNLTIGSTYVLLRYASYKFTPVEGDANGFINSCFDVKHE
;
A
#
# COMPACT_ATOMS: atom_id res chain seq x y z
N MET A 1 -17.54 1.36 0.27
CA MET A 1 -16.72 0.19 0.60
C MET A 1 -15.54 0.64 1.44
N LEU A 2 -15.17 -0.16 2.44
CA LEU A 2 -13.97 0.04 3.25
C LEU A 2 -13.26 -1.31 3.37
N LEU A 3 -11.96 -1.33 3.10
CA LEU A 3 -11.10 -2.50 3.25
C LEU A 3 -10.55 -2.56 4.67
N ASP A 4 -10.30 -3.77 5.15
CA ASP A 4 -9.73 -4.01 6.48
C ASP A 4 -8.20 -3.82 6.48
N VAL A 5 -7.78 -2.59 6.17
CA VAL A 5 -6.39 -2.17 6.21
C VAL A 5 -6.12 -1.51 7.56
N SER A 6 -5.19 -2.07 8.32
CA SER A 6 -4.81 -1.54 9.63
C SER A 6 -3.99 -0.25 9.48
N PRO A 7 -4.29 0.83 10.23
CA PRO A 7 -3.49 2.04 10.22
C PRO A 7 -2.12 1.79 10.87
N ARG A 8 -1.08 2.40 10.30
CA ARG A 8 0.28 2.35 10.82
C ARG A 8 0.92 3.73 10.78
N PHE A 9 1.97 3.93 11.58
CA PHE A 9 2.71 5.17 11.64
C PHE A 9 4.06 5.04 10.98
N GLN A 10 4.39 6.00 10.11
CA GLN A 10 5.72 6.06 9.53
C GLN A 10 6.77 6.43 10.57
N TRP A 11 8.03 6.10 10.28
CA TRP A 11 9.16 6.73 10.96
C TRP A 11 9.47 8.11 10.37
N ASP A 12 9.76 9.08 11.24
CA ASP A 12 9.93 10.51 10.90
C ASP A 12 11.41 10.93 10.76
N HIS A 13 12.22 10.09 10.11
CA HIS A 13 13.61 10.40 9.78
C HIS A 13 14.00 9.78 8.44
N GLY A 14 15.22 10.07 7.96
CA GLY A 14 15.71 9.54 6.69
C GLY A 14 14.80 9.89 5.52
N ASN A 15 14.36 11.16 5.45
CA ASN A 15 13.39 11.70 4.48
C ASN A 15 11.97 11.09 4.55
N GLY A 16 11.64 10.43 5.68
CA GLY A 16 10.32 9.85 5.92
C GLY A 16 10.16 8.47 5.30
N TYR A 17 9.27 7.64 5.86
CA TYR A 17 9.05 6.24 5.45
C TYR A 17 7.66 6.01 4.84
N CYS A 18 7.10 7.04 4.19
CA CYS A 18 5.71 7.04 3.75
C CYS A 18 5.36 5.91 2.77
N GLY A 19 6.23 5.64 1.80
CA GLY A 19 6.08 4.54 0.85
C GLY A 19 6.23 3.17 1.51
N GLU A 20 7.21 3.03 2.40
CA GLU A 20 7.46 1.80 3.14
C GLU A 20 6.30 1.45 4.07
N VAL A 21 5.81 2.40 4.87
CA VAL A 21 4.67 2.13 5.76
C VAL A 21 3.37 1.95 4.98
N SER A 22 3.20 2.61 3.83
CA SER A 22 2.06 2.36 2.94
C SER A 22 2.06 0.91 2.45
N LEU A 23 3.23 0.41 2.02
CA LEU A 23 3.37 -0.99 1.63
C LEU A 23 3.20 -1.95 2.82
N GLN A 24 3.67 -1.58 4.02
CA GLN A 24 3.41 -2.36 5.24
C GLN A 24 1.91 -2.46 5.55
N CYS A 25 1.16 -1.33 5.51
CA CYS A 25 -0.29 -1.32 5.72
C CYS A 25 -1.00 -2.27 4.75
N ILE A 26 -0.62 -2.21 3.47
CA ILE A 26 -1.21 -3.05 2.43
C ILE A 26 -0.75 -4.51 2.54
N GLY A 27 0.50 -4.75 2.94
CA GLY A 27 1.02 -6.09 3.19
C GLY A 27 0.23 -6.81 4.28
N LEU A 28 -0.13 -6.10 5.36
CA LEU A 28 -1.01 -6.61 6.42
C LEU A 28 -2.37 -7.07 5.88
N TYR A 29 -2.95 -6.31 4.96
CA TYR A 29 -4.17 -6.70 4.27
C TYR A 29 -4.02 -7.99 3.44
N TYR A 30 -2.81 -8.40 3.10
CA TYR A 30 -2.52 -9.68 2.46
C TYR A 30 -1.81 -10.69 3.38
N GLY A 31 -1.91 -10.50 4.70
CA GLY A 31 -1.40 -11.45 5.70
C GLY A 31 0.10 -11.37 5.95
N ALA A 32 0.78 -10.34 5.41
CA ALA A 32 2.22 -10.20 5.48
C ALA A 32 2.64 -9.01 6.36
N TRP A 33 3.31 -9.31 7.48
CA TRP A 33 4.06 -8.30 8.22
C TRP A 33 5.44 -8.08 7.58
N ILE A 34 5.70 -6.85 7.13
CA ILE A 34 6.97 -6.47 6.51
C ILE A 34 7.43 -5.17 7.15
N SER A 35 8.63 -5.17 7.73
CA SER A 35 9.20 -4.00 8.39
C SER A 35 9.40 -2.83 7.43
N GLN A 36 9.16 -1.60 7.89
CA GLN A 36 9.49 -0.38 7.13
C GLN A 36 10.98 -0.37 6.70
N GLY A 37 11.88 -0.75 7.61
CA GLY A 37 13.32 -0.84 7.32
C GLY A 37 13.65 -1.89 6.27
N LEU A 38 13.02 -3.06 6.33
CA LEU A 38 13.23 -4.11 5.32
C LEU A 38 12.79 -3.65 3.92
N ILE A 39 11.67 -2.95 3.81
CA ILE A 39 11.19 -2.45 2.51
C ILE A 39 12.21 -1.47 1.92
N ARG A 40 12.71 -0.52 2.73
CA ARG A 40 13.77 0.42 2.34
C ARG A 40 15.06 -0.28 1.90
N ASP A 41 15.49 -1.29 2.66
CA ASP A 41 16.70 -2.05 2.36
C ASP A 41 16.60 -2.84 1.05
N LEU A 42 15.42 -3.38 0.75
CA LEU A 42 15.14 -4.05 -0.52
C LEU A 42 15.11 -3.08 -1.68
N ASN A 43 14.54 -1.90 -1.44
CA ASN A 43 14.47 -0.81 -2.41
C ASN A 43 15.80 -0.07 -2.58
N LYS A 44 16.81 -0.32 -1.74
CA LYS A 44 18.12 0.37 -1.81
C LYS A 44 18.01 1.90 -1.66
N GLY A 45 17.05 2.34 -0.85
CA GLY A 45 16.73 3.75 -0.63
C GLY A 45 15.24 3.94 -0.38
N GLU A 46 14.80 5.20 -0.31
CA GLU A 46 13.40 5.57 -0.17
C GLU A 46 12.50 4.84 -1.17
N PHE A 47 11.37 4.33 -0.69
CA PHE A 47 10.34 3.74 -1.54
C PHE A 47 9.49 4.85 -2.19
N LEU A 48 9.81 5.18 -3.44
CA LEU A 48 9.11 6.18 -4.25
C LEU A 48 8.21 5.49 -5.29
N LEU A 49 7.07 6.08 -5.64
CA LEU A 49 6.14 5.53 -6.66
C LEU A 49 6.61 5.74 -8.10
N GLN A 50 7.58 6.62 -8.31
CA GLN A 50 8.10 6.89 -9.64
C GLN A 50 9.12 5.83 -10.05
N ARG A 51 8.97 5.32 -11.28
CA ARG A 51 9.97 4.41 -11.83
C ARG A 51 11.25 5.17 -12.14
N MET A 52 12.27 4.97 -11.32
CA MET A 52 13.65 5.29 -11.71
C MET A 52 14.04 4.43 -12.93
N SER A 53 15.03 4.84 -13.72
CA SER A 53 15.42 4.16 -14.97
C SER A 53 15.46 2.63 -14.86
N SER A 54 15.31 1.86 -15.95
CA SER A 54 15.26 0.38 -15.92
C SER A 54 16.46 -0.32 -15.25
N ASN A 55 17.57 0.39 -15.02
CA ASN A 55 18.77 -0.11 -14.36
C ASN A 55 18.91 0.37 -12.91
N ASP A 56 17.99 1.21 -12.42
CA ASP A 56 18.01 1.67 -11.04
C ASP A 56 17.50 0.56 -10.12
N LYS A 57 18.31 0.25 -9.10
CA LYS A 57 17.97 -0.76 -8.09
C LYS A 57 16.87 -0.27 -7.15
N ARG A 58 16.51 1.02 -7.22
CA ARG A 58 15.44 1.71 -6.48
C ARG A 58 14.07 1.67 -7.15
N ASP A 59 13.87 0.75 -8.09
CA ASP A 59 12.56 0.50 -8.70
C ASP A 59 11.57 -0.09 -7.65
N PRO A 60 10.47 0.62 -7.31
CA PRO A 60 9.47 0.12 -6.36
C PRO A 60 8.86 -1.21 -6.78
N LEU A 61 8.67 -1.43 -8.09
CA LEU A 61 8.04 -2.65 -8.61
C LEU A 61 8.94 -3.87 -8.42
N ARG A 62 10.26 -3.68 -8.50
CA ARG A 62 11.24 -4.71 -8.15
C ARG A 62 11.09 -5.10 -6.68
N THR A 63 10.95 -4.13 -5.78
CA THR A 63 10.77 -4.37 -4.34
C THR A 63 9.47 -5.13 -4.06
N ILE A 64 8.35 -4.70 -4.65
CA ILE A 64 7.06 -5.40 -4.56
C ILE A 64 7.16 -6.85 -5.07
N SER A 65 7.86 -7.05 -6.21
CA SER A 65 8.07 -8.38 -6.79
C SER A 65 8.94 -9.28 -5.91
N LEU A 66 10.00 -8.73 -5.30
CA LEU A 66 10.84 -9.45 -4.34
C LEU A 66 10.04 -9.92 -3.14
N LEU A 67 9.12 -9.09 -2.65
CA LEU A 67 8.20 -9.39 -1.55
C LEU A 67 7.07 -10.35 -1.95
N ARG A 68 7.06 -10.84 -3.19
CA ARG A 68 6.08 -11.82 -3.71
C ARG A 68 4.64 -11.29 -3.75
N PHE A 69 4.47 -10.01 -4.02
CA PHE A 69 3.16 -9.44 -4.31
C PHE A 69 2.91 -9.30 -5.82
N LYS A 70 1.65 -9.44 -6.20
CA LYS A 70 1.11 -9.02 -7.49
C LYS A 70 0.68 -7.55 -7.38
N TYR A 71 0.82 -6.81 -8.46
CA TYR A 71 0.48 -5.39 -8.49
C TYR A 71 -0.12 -4.98 -9.84
N ASP A 72 -0.74 -3.82 -9.84
CA ASP A 72 -1.19 -3.06 -11.00
C ASP A 72 -0.71 -1.61 -10.80
N GLU A 73 0.14 -1.10 -11.70
CA GLU A 73 0.68 0.26 -11.63
C GLU A 73 -0.18 1.17 -12.52
N TRP A 74 -0.49 2.38 -12.05
CA TRP A 74 -1.08 3.40 -12.88
C TRP A 74 -0.11 3.82 -13.99
N ASP A 75 -0.54 3.72 -15.26
CA ASP A 75 0.29 4.04 -16.43
C ASP A 75 0.37 5.55 -16.70
N TRP A 76 1.01 6.26 -15.78
CA TRP A 76 1.20 7.70 -15.85
C TRP A 76 2.06 8.14 -17.06
N LYS A 77 2.83 7.24 -17.68
CA LYS A 77 3.71 7.59 -18.81
C LYS A 77 2.96 7.67 -20.14
N ASN A 78 1.95 6.82 -20.32
CA ASN A 78 1.17 6.77 -21.55
C ASN A 78 -0.23 7.39 -21.40
N SER A 79 -0.53 7.98 -20.24
CA SER A 79 -1.78 8.72 -20.02
C SER A 79 -1.66 10.17 -20.52
N ASP A 80 -2.77 10.71 -21.03
CA ASP A 80 -2.86 12.11 -21.48
C ASP A 80 -2.51 13.10 -20.35
N SER A 81 -2.04 14.29 -20.70
CA SER A 81 -1.81 15.38 -19.74
C SER A 81 -3.14 15.80 -19.09
N ALA A 82 -3.19 15.87 -17.75
CA ALA A 82 -4.39 15.97 -16.88
C ALA A 82 -5.01 14.60 -16.51
N GLN A 83 -4.21 13.78 -15.81
CA GLN A 83 -4.51 12.39 -15.48
C GLN A 83 -5.56 12.21 -14.37
N TYR A 84 -5.82 13.26 -13.58
CA TYR A 84 -6.53 13.18 -12.30
C TYR A 84 -7.84 12.37 -12.33
N ARG A 85 -8.69 12.62 -13.33
CA ARG A 85 -10.03 11.97 -13.40
C ARG A 85 -9.91 10.50 -13.74
N ASP A 86 -9.06 10.16 -14.70
CA ASP A 86 -8.84 8.78 -15.11
C ASP A 86 -8.10 8.00 -14.02
N PHE A 87 -7.14 8.64 -13.36
CA PHE A 87 -6.48 8.09 -12.17
C PHE A 87 -7.48 7.80 -11.05
N CYS A 88 -8.38 8.74 -10.75
CA CYS A 88 -9.45 8.54 -9.77
C CYS A 88 -10.42 7.41 -10.15
N CYS A 89 -10.72 7.26 -11.45
CA CYS A 89 -11.51 6.15 -11.96
C CYS A 89 -10.78 4.81 -11.78
N TRP A 90 -9.48 4.75 -12.11
CA TRP A 90 -8.64 3.58 -11.89
C TRP A 90 -8.57 3.21 -10.41
N MET A 91 -8.35 4.18 -9.52
CA MET A 91 -8.35 3.95 -8.07
C MET A 91 -9.68 3.37 -7.58
N LYS A 92 -10.80 3.92 -8.05
CA LYS A 92 -12.14 3.42 -7.74
C LYS A 92 -12.29 1.95 -8.16
N ILE A 93 -11.96 1.62 -9.40
CA ILE A 93 -12.07 0.25 -9.93
C ILE A 93 -11.20 -0.72 -9.13
N SER A 94 -9.96 -0.34 -8.81
CA SER A 94 -9.06 -1.15 -7.98
C SER A 94 -9.61 -1.38 -6.57
N LEU A 95 -10.11 -0.34 -5.91
CA LEU A 95 -10.73 -0.47 -4.59
C LEU A 95 -11.98 -1.35 -4.63
N LEU A 96 -12.83 -1.23 -5.65
CA LEU A 96 -14.03 -2.08 -5.83
C LEU A 96 -13.67 -3.57 -6.03
N ARG A 97 -12.49 -3.84 -6.60
CA ARG A 97 -11.90 -5.20 -6.70
C ARG A 97 -11.23 -5.65 -5.40
N LYS A 98 -11.33 -4.85 -4.33
CA LYS A 98 -10.71 -5.07 -3.03
C LYS A 98 -9.18 -5.07 -3.06
N HIS A 99 -8.60 -4.27 -3.97
CA HIS A 99 -7.16 -4.02 -4.05
C HIS A 99 -6.85 -2.66 -3.43
N PRO A 100 -6.20 -2.61 -2.25
CA PRO A 100 -5.75 -1.34 -1.68
C PRO A 100 -4.61 -0.76 -2.51
N ILE A 101 -4.45 0.57 -2.43
CA ILE A 101 -3.60 1.34 -3.35
C ILE A 101 -2.70 2.25 -2.54
N MET A 102 -1.43 2.34 -2.89
CA MET A 102 -0.56 3.44 -2.47
C MET A 102 -0.52 4.49 -3.57
N PHE A 103 -0.65 5.77 -3.21
CA PHE A 103 -0.68 6.86 -4.17
C PHE A 103 0.01 8.12 -3.66
N GLY A 104 0.50 8.93 -4.60
CA GLY A 104 1.22 10.18 -4.33
C GLY A 104 0.25 11.33 -4.06
N ILE A 105 0.60 12.17 -3.09
CA ILE A 105 -0.12 13.40 -2.77
C ILE A 105 0.84 14.56 -2.51
N PHE A 106 0.36 15.77 -2.78
CA PHE A 106 0.94 17.03 -2.38
C PHE A 106 0.54 17.37 -0.94
N PHE A 107 1.51 17.87 -0.17
CA PHE A 107 1.29 18.62 1.06
C PHE A 107 1.54 20.12 0.84
N PRO A 108 0.85 20.99 1.60
CA PRO A 108 1.13 22.43 1.56
C PRO A 108 2.58 22.73 1.95
N ASN A 109 3.14 23.78 1.35
CA ASN A 109 4.49 24.30 1.64
C ASN A 109 5.66 23.34 1.35
N ASN A 110 5.48 22.43 0.39
CA ASN A 110 6.55 21.58 -0.13
C ASN A 110 6.70 21.79 -1.65
N ASP A 111 7.90 21.54 -2.18
CA ASP A 111 8.36 21.96 -3.50
C ASP A 111 8.69 20.81 -4.46
N CYS A 112 8.42 19.55 -4.10
CA CYS A 112 8.61 18.43 -5.01
C CYS A 112 7.58 18.48 -6.16
N ASP A 113 8.06 18.55 -7.41
CA ASP A 113 7.17 18.70 -8.57
C ASP A 113 6.18 17.53 -8.74
N ASP A 114 6.57 16.32 -8.35
CA ASP A 114 5.80 15.09 -8.60
C ASP A 114 4.81 14.73 -7.47
N TYR A 115 5.28 14.60 -6.22
CA TYR A 115 4.47 14.44 -5.00
C TYR A 115 5.35 14.56 -3.74
N ASP A 116 4.73 14.83 -2.58
CA ASP A 116 5.45 15.01 -1.30
C ASP A 116 5.33 13.83 -0.35
N HIS A 117 4.26 13.05 -0.50
CA HIS A 117 3.91 11.99 0.44
C HIS A 117 3.23 10.85 -0.28
N ILE A 118 3.39 9.63 0.24
CA ILE A 118 2.75 8.42 -0.28
C ILE A 118 1.82 7.90 0.80
N VAL A 119 0.57 7.63 0.45
CA VAL A 119 -0.45 7.19 1.41
C VAL A 119 -1.26 6.00 0.88
N PRO A 120 -1.78 5.13 1.78
CA PRO A 120 -2.64 4.04 1.37
C PRO A 120 -4.11 4.50 1.29
N ALA A 121 -4.72 4.35 0.12
CA ALA A 121 -6.17 4.34 -0.05
C ALA A 121 -6.74 2.99 0.38
N ILE A 122 -7.76 3.05 1.23
CA ILE A 122 -8.36 1.89 1.90
C ILE A 122 -9.85 1.75 1.63
N GLY A 123 -10.45 2.67 0.89
CA GLY A 123 -11.86 2.61 0.60
C GLY A 123 -12.35 3.77 -0.24
N ILE A 124 -13.57 3.60 -0.74
CA ILE A 124 -14.28 4.61 -1.49
C ILE A 124 -15.77 4.50 -1.21
N ARG A 125 -16.41 5.64 -0.98
CA ARG A 125 -17.87 5.77 -1.04
C ARG A 125 -18.22 6.34 -2.40
N TYR A 126 -19.03 5.62 -3.15
CA TYR A 126 -19.27 5.91 -4.55
C TYR A 126 -20.76 5.87 -4.89
N ARG A 127 -21.14 6.56 -5.96
CA ARG A 127 -22.48 6.42 -6.57
C ARG A 127 -22.47 5.50 -7.79
N TYR A 128 -21.52 5.71 -8.71
CA TYR A 128 -21.37 4.94 -9.94
C TYR A 128 -20.03 4.20 -9.98
N PRO A 129 -20.01 2.89 -10.26
CA PRO A 129 -18.80 2.07 -10.06
C PRO A 129 -17.71 2.28 -11.12
N ASN A 130 -18.07 2.62 -12.36
CA ASN A 130 -17.16 2.55 -13.52
C ASN A 130 -16.92 3.90 -14.22
N ALA A 131 -17.09 5.00 -13.51
CA ALA A 131 -16.84 6.34 -14.04
C ALA A 131 -16.35 7.25 -12.93
N TYR A 132 -15.52 8.23 -13.25
CA TYR A 132 -15.20 9.31 -12.31
C TYR A 132 -16.48 10.03 -11.86
N ASP A 133 -16.55 10.35 -10.57
CA ASP A 133 -17.64 11.12 -9.98
C ASP A 133 -17.01 12.07 -8.94
N PRO A 134 -17.14 13.40 -9.08
CA PRO A 134 -16.55 14.36 -8.14
C PRO A 134 -17.13 14.25 -6.72
N ASP A 135 -18.32 13.67 -6.54
CA ASP A 135 -18.98 13.50 -5.24
C ASP A 135 -18.52 12.22 -4.50
N ASP A 136 -17.75 11.36 -5.16
CA ASP A 136 -17.21 10.17 -4.53
C ASP A 136 -16.23 10.55 -3.42
N ILE A 137 -16.27 9.82 -2.31
CA ILE A 137 -15.39 10.07 -1.16
C ILE A 137 -14.31 9.00 -1.10
N LEU A 138 -13.07 9.42 -1.34
CA LEU A 138 -11.89 8.61 -1.09
C LEU A 138 -11.60 8.52 0.41
N ILE A 139 -11.25 7.33 0.86
CA ILE A 139 -10.90 7.04 2.26
C ILE A 139 -9.45 6.54 2.28
N TYR A 140 -8.57 7.22 3.03
CA TYR A 140 -7.13 6.92 3.08
C TYR A 140 -6.52 7.26 4.44
N TYR A 141 -5.36 6.70 4.79
CA TYR A 141 -4.60 7.09 5.98
C TYR A 141 -3.53 8.12 5.66
N ASP A 142 -3.27 9.08 6.55
CA ASP A 142 -2.17 10.05 6.38
C ASP A 142 -0.83 9.55 6.94
N LEU A 143 -0.84 8.39 7.61
CA LEU A 143 0.30 7.72 8.26
C LEU A 143 0.80 8.40 9.55
N TYR A 144 0.04 9.36 10.06
CA TYR A 144 0.31 10.06 11.34
C TYR A 144 -0.86 9.93 12.31
N SER A 145 -2.04 9.62 11.79
CA SER A 145 -3.27 9.48 12.53
C SER A 145 -3.86 8.09 12.35
N PRO A 146 -4.44 7.49 13.41
CA PRO A 146 -5.15 6.23 13.28
C PRO A 146 -6.53 6.41 12.62
N ARG A 147 -6.97 7.65 12.41
CA ARG A 147 -8.26 7.96 11.79
C ARG A 147 -8.07 8.18 10.29
N PRO A 148 -8.82 7.49 9.43
CA PRO A 148 -8.73 7.74 8.00
C PRO A 148 -9.34 9.10 7.64
N TYR A 149 -8.73 9.76 6.67
CA TYR A 149 -9.28 10.94 6.02
C TYR A 149 -10.37 10.52 5.05
N LYS A 150 -11.31 11.45 4.82
CA LYS A 150 -12.43 11.29 3.91
C LYS A 150 -12.52 12.57 3.09
N LYS A 151 -12.25 12.49 1.79
CA LYS A 151 -12.26 13.65 0.89
C LYS A 151 -13.04 13.35 -0.38
N CYS A 152 -13.82 14.32 -0.85
CA CYS A 152 -14.49 14.22 -2.14
C CYS A 152 -13.44 14.21 -3.26
N LEU A 153 -13.69 13.52 -4.37
CA LEU A 153 -12.79 13.48 -5.52
C LEU A 153 -12.89 14.72 -6.41
N ASN A 154 -13.46 15.82 -5.93
CA ASN A 154 -13.53 17.06 -6.68
C ASN A 154 -12.23 17.88 -6.56
N GLU A 155 -12.02 18.77 -7.53
CA GLU A 155 -10.83 19.62 -7.61
C GLU A 155 -10.77 20.63 -6.43
N GLU A 156 -11.92 20.99 -5.85
CA GLU A 156 -11.97 21.88 -4.68
C GLU A 156 -11.38 21.25 -3.41
N THR A 157 -11.43 19.92 -3.27
CA THR A 157 -11.04 19.22 -2.02
C THR A 157 -9.88 18.24 -2.15
N MET A 158 -9.67 17.64 -3.32
CA MET A 158 -8.68 16.57 -3.50
C MET A 158 -7.75 16.72 -4.69
N ALA A 159 -8.03 17.53 -5.72
CA ALA A 159 -7.03 17.81 -6.77
C ALA A 159 -6.28 19.12 -6.48
N SER A 160 -5.04 19.24 -6.97
CA SER A 160 -4.33 20.52 -7.03
C SER A 160 -3.13 20.48 -7.99
N THR A 161 -2.71 21.65 -8.49
CA THR A 161 -1.37 21.80 -9.08
C THR A 161 -0.32 22.03 -7.99
N ARG A 162 0.96 21.78 -8.30
CA ARG A 162 2.08 22.10 -7.42
C ARG A 162 2.17 23.60 -7.14
N ALA A 163 1.97 24.42 -8.16
CA ALA A 163 2.01 25.88 -8.05
C ALA A 163 0.95 26.43 -7.07
N ASP A 164 -0.22 25.81 -7.00
CA ASP A 164 -1.27 26.20 -6.06
C ASP A 164 -0.93 25.76 -4.63
N MET A 165 -0.41 24.54 -4.46
CA MET A 165 -0.01 24.00 -3.14
C MET A 165 1.15 24.76 -2.49
N SER A 166 2.07 25.31 -3.29
CA SER A 166 3.23 26.06 -2.79
C SER A 166 2.90 27.52 -2.44
N LYS A 167 1.90 28.11 -3.09
CA LYS A 167 1.53 29.52 -2.90
C LYS A 167 0.43 29.74 -1.87
N ASN A 168 -0.38 28.73 -1.60
CA ASN A 168 -1.63 28.93 -0.87
C ASN A 168 -1.60 28.27 0.50
N THR A 169 -1.19 29.04 1.51
CA THR A 169 -1.18 28.63 2.93
C THR A 169 -2.58 28.31 3.49
N HIS A 170 -3.64 28.67 2.76
CA HIS A 170 -5.02 28.36 3.14
C HIS A 170 -5.50 26.99 2.64
N ILE A 171 -4.80 26.34 1.70
CA ILE A 171 -5.14 24.97 1.30
C ILE A 171 -4.82 24.05 2.47
N ARG A 172 -5.86 23.53 3.11
CA ARG A 172 -5.73 22.58 4.21
C ARG A 172 -5.73 21.14 3.71
N GLY A 173 -4.68 20.42 4.07
CA GLY A 173 -4.57 18.98 3.88
C GLY A 173 -4.18 18.57 2.47
N ALA A 174 -3.79 17.30 2.34
CA ALA A 174 -3.15 16.79 1.14
C ALA A 174 -4.06 16.69 -0.08
N ARG A 175 -3.47 16.76 -1.28
CA ARG A 175 -4.15 16.75 -2.58
C ARG A 175 -3.44 15.81 -3.54
N ILE A 176 -4.16 15.14 -4.42
CA ILE A 176 -3.62 14.41 -5.56
C ILE A 176 -3.19 15.44 -6.63
N PRO A 177 -2.05 15.23 -7.31
CA PRO A 177 -1.64 16.06 -8.45
C PRO A 177 -2.73 16.17 -9.52
N LEU A 178 -2.87 17.33 -10.15
CA LEU A 178 -3.86 17.50 -11.23
C LEU A 178 -3.36 16.96 -12.58
N ILE A 179 -2.05 17.00 -12.81
CA ILE A 179 -1.44 16.76 -14.12
C ILE A 179 -0.89 15.35 -14.28
N THR A 180 0.00 14.94 -13.37
CA THR A 180 0.68 13.64 -13.41
C THR A 180 0.48 12.93 -12.08
N ASP A 181 -0.13 11.77 -12.13
CA ASP A 181 -0.49 10.99 -10.95
C ASP A 181 0.39 9.76 -10.79
N TYR A 182 0.56 9.28 -9.56
CA TYR A 182 1.33 8.08 -9.28
C TYR A 182 0.55 7.18 -8.34
N GLY A 183 0.45 5.90 -8.68
CA GLY A 183 -0.20 4.93 -7.82
C GLY A 183 0.13 3.49 -8.19
N ILE A 184 0.14 2.64 -7.16
CA ILE A 184 0.33 1.20 -7.31
C ILE A 184 -0.73 0.49 -6.46
N ALA A 185 -1.56 -0.33 -7.10
CA ALA A 185 -2.49 -1.22 -6.42
C ALA A 185 -1.77 -2.55 -6.16
N ILE A 186 -1.83 -3.05 -4.93
CA ILE A 186 -1.40 -4.43 -4.64
C ILE A 186 -2.61 -5.32 -4.79
N THR A 187 -2.48 -6.37 -5.59
CA THR A 187 -3.61 -7.21 -6.04
C THR A 187 -3.60 -8.62 -5.44
N GLY A 188 -2.67 -8.89 -4.53
CA GLY A 188 -2.55 -10.14 -3.78
C GLY A 188 -1.13 -10.65 -3.69
N VAL A 189 -0.99 -11.82 -3.06
CA VAL A 189 0.26 -12.58 -3.06
C VAL A 189 0.41 -13.34 -4.38
N VAL A 190 1.65 -13.61 -4.79
CA VAL A 190 1.95 -14.47 -5.94
C VAL A 190 1.69 -15.92 -5.53
N ASP A 191 0.75 -16.55 -6.23
CA ASP A 191 0.36 -17.95 -6.07
C ASP A 191 -0.08 -18.45 -7.45
N LYS A 192 0.87 -19.04 -8.19
CA LYS A 192 0.68 -19.42 -9.60
C LYS A 192 -0.34 -20.56 -9.74
N ASP A 193 -0.34 -21.47 -8.79
CA ASP A 193 -1.19 -22.68 -8.80
C ASP A 193 -2.52 -22.49 -8.06
N ARG A 194 -2.74 -21.30 -7.47
CA ARG A 194 -3.99 -20.90 -6.80
C ARG A 194 -4.37 -21.83 -5.66
N VAL A 195 -3.39 -22.23 -4.87
CA VAL A 195 -3.54 -23.16 -3.75
C VAL A 195 -3.82 -22.43 -2.43
N THR A 196 -3.41 -21.16 -2.32
CA THR A 196 -3.54 -20.35 -1.12
C THR A 196 -4.93 -19.71 -1.01
N LEU A 197 -5.36 -19.44 0.21
CA LEU A 197 -6.58 -18.70 0.51
C LEU A 197 -6.25 -17.27 0.94
N PRO A 198 -7.20 -16.31 0.80
CA PRO A 198 -6.96 -14.95 1.27
C PRO A 198 -6.82 -14.90 2.80
N VAL A 199 -5.72 -14.31 3.25
CA VAL A 199 -5.37 -14.10 4.65
C VAL A 199 -5.21 -12.61 4.91
N HIS A 200 -5.77 -12.14 6.02
CA HIS A 200 -5.57 -10.80 6.56
C HIS A 200 -4.87 -10.89 7.91
N LEU A 201 -3.94 -9.98 8.16
CA LEU A 201 -3.27 -9.83 9.45
C LEU A 201 -3.56 -8.44 10.01
N ALA A 202 -4.16 -8.37 11.18
CA ALA A 202 -4.22 -7.16 11.99
C ALA A 202 -3.20 -7.26 13.13
N VAL A 203 -2.61 -6.15 13.53
CA VAL A 203 -1.69 -6.10 14.68
C VAL A 203 -2.18 -5.08 15.70
N SER A 204 -1.89 -5.35 16.98
CA SER A 204 -2.33 -4.52 18.12
C SER A 204 -1.65 -3.15 18.18
N ALA A 205 -0.42 -3.05 17.69
CA ALA A 205 0.33 -1.80 17.66
C ALA A 205 0.20 -1.08 16.30
N ARG A 206 0.44 0.23 16.28
CA ARG A 206 0.42 1.06 15.05
C ARG A 206 1.81 1.53 14.64
N ASP A 207 2.66 1.76 15.62
CA ASP A 207 4.07 2.00 15.45
C ASP A 207 4.84 0.68 15.31
N GLU A 208 6.01 0.76 14.69
CA GLU A 208 6.99 -0.31 14.61
C GLU A 208 8.23 0.12 15.41
N PRO A 209 8.82 -0.74 16.26
CA PRO A 209 10.12 -0.46 16.83
C PRO A 209 11.15 -0.22 15.72
N ASP A 210 11.86 0.90 15.82
CA ASP A 210 12.84 1.32 14.84
C ASP A 210 14.27 0.86 15.20
N PRO A 211 14.80 -0.19 14.54
CA PRO A 211 16.14 -0.68 14.83
C PRO A 211 17.23 0.30 14.38
N VAL A 212 16.96 1.23 13.45
CA VAL A 212 17.94 2.25 13.01
C VAL A 212 18.24 3.23 14.15
N LEU A 213 17.23 3.52 14.98
CA LEU A 213 17.36 4.34 16.18
C LEU A 213 17.60 3.51 17.45
N ASN A 214 18.00 2.24 17.32
CA ASN A 214 18.24 1.31 18.42
C ASN A 214 17.02 1.06 19.33
N ALA A 215 15.80 1.22 18.81
CA ALA A 215 14.60 0.85 19.55
C ALA A 215 14.59 -0.67 19.79
N GLN A 216 14.19 -1.07 20.99
CA GLN A 216 14.14 -2.47 21.37
C GLN A 216 12.96 -3.18 20.72
N SER A 217 13.16 -4.45 20.34
CA SER A 217 12.06 -5.31 19.91
C SER A 217 11.01 -5.41 21.01
N ARG A 218 9.74 -5.49 20.62
CA ARG A 218 8.62 -5.72 21.55
C ARG A 218 7.66 -6.76 20.99
N GLU A 219 6.97 -7.42 21.89
CA GLU A 219 5.86 -8.30 21.53
C GLU A 219 4.68 -7.48 21.00
N MET A 220 3.97 -8.07 20.03
CA MET A 220 2.77 -7.49 19.43
C MET A 220 1.79 -8.62 19.17
N ASP A 221 0.56 -8.43 19.61
CA ASP A 221 -0.52 -9.36 19.29
C ASP A 221 -0.92 -9.20 17.81
N GLY A 222 -1.04 -10.33 17.12
CA GLY A 222 -1.54 -10.42 15.75
C GLY A 222 -2.85 -11.21 15.70
N THR A 223 -3.83 -10.70 14.97
CA THR A 223 -5.07 -11.43 14.64
C THR A 223 -5.06 -11.80 13.17
N VAL A 224 -5.14 -13.11 12.89
CA VAL A 224 -5.19 -13.64 11.53
C VAL A 224 -6.64 -13.97 11.17
N THR A 225 -7.12 -13.44 10.05
CA THR A 225 -8.43 -13.77 9.49
C THR A 225 -8.25 -14.46 8.15
N VAL A 226 -8.85 -15.63 7.98
CA VAL A 226 -8.84 -16.40 6.72
C VAL A 226 -10.26 -16.40 6.15
N SER A 227 -10.37 -16.22 4.84
CA SER A 227 -11.67 -16.20 4.14
C SER A 227 -11.73 -17.26 3.04
N ASN A 228 -12.94 -17.47 2.50
CA ASN A 228 -13.22 -18.49 1.47
C ASN A 228 -12.91 -19.93 1.92
N LEU A 229 -13.14 -20.22 3.20
CA LEU A 229 -13.07 -21.58 3.75
C LEU A 229 -14.30 -22.39 3.35
N THR A 230 -14.10 -23.69 3.11
CA THR A 230 -15.13 -24.68 2.81
C THR A 230 -15.41 -25.53 4.04
N ILE A 231 -16.69 -25.69 4.38
CA ILE A 231 -17.11 -26.49 5.54
C ILE A 231 -16.67 -27.96 5.35
N GLY A 232 -16.07 -28.55 6.39
CA GLY A 232 -15.61 -29.93 6.39
C GLY A 232 -14.23 -30.15 5.76
N SER A 233 -13.56 -29.09 5.28
CA SER A 233 -12.17 -29.15 4.80
C SER A 233 -11.17 -28.88 5.92
N THR A 234 -9.96 -29.44 5.78
CA THR A 234 -8.82 -29.19 6.67
C THR A 234 -7.91 -28.14 6.05
N TYR A 235 -7.38 -27.24 6.88
CA TYR A 235 -6.51 -26.15 6.45
C TYR A 235 -5.26 -26.11 7.33
N VAL A 236 -4.17 -25.60 6.77
CA VAL A 236 -2.92 -25.33 7.48
C VAL A 236 -2.57 -23.86 7.31
N LEU A 237 -2.27 -23.18 8.41
CA LEU A 237 -1.75 -21.81 8.39
C LEU A 237 -0.23 -21.86 8.46
N LEU A 238 0.44 -21.36 7.43
CA LEU A 238 1.90 -21.36 7.33
C LEU A 238 2.44 -19.95 7.56
N ARG A 239 3.46 -19.83 8.42
CA ARG A 239 4.20 -18.59 8.66
C ARG A 239 5.59 -18.69 8.03
N TYR A 240 6.02 -17.65 7.33
CA TYR A 240 7.38 -17.56 6.80
C TYR A 240 8.14 -16.44 7.51
N ALA A 241 9.32 -16.74 8.05
CA ALA A 241 10.18 -15.73 8.67
C ALA A 241 10.93 -14.87 7.64
N SER A 242 10.89 -15.23 6.35
CA SER A 242 11.53 -14.46 5.28
C SER A 242 10.80 -14.61 3.96
N TYR A 243 10.66 -13.49 3.24
CA TYR A 243 10.14 -13.43 1.86
C TYR A 243 10.93 -14.30 0.87
N LYS A 244 12.20 -14.63 1.19
CA LYS A 244 13.07 -15.46 0.35
C LYS A 244 12.58 -16.90 0.25
N PHE A 245 11.85 -17.36 1.27
CA PHE A 245 11.39 -18.74 1.39
C PHE A 245 9.91 -18.92 1.09
N THR A 246 9.17 -17.83 0.89
CA THR A 246 7.75 -17.87 0.52
C THR A 246 7.60 -18.50 -0.87
N PRO A 247 6.97 -19.68 -0.98
CA PRO A 247 6.73 -20.32 -2.27
C PRO A 247 5.77 -19.48 -3.10
N VAL A 248 5.91 -19.58 -4.43
CA VAL A 248 5.03 -18.90 -5.40
C VAL A 248 4.29 -19.87 -6.31
N GLU A 249 4.61 -21.16 -6.21
CA GLU A 249 4.11 -22.29 -7.00
C GLU A 249 4.29 -23.57 -6.18
N GLY A 250 3.59 -24.63 -6.56
CA GLY A 250 3.50 -25.90 -5.86
C GLY A 250 2.06 -26.25 -5.49
N ASP A 251 1.81 -27.54 -5.27
CA ASP A 251 0.55 -28.01 -4.67
C ASP A 251 0.56 -27.82 -3.14
N ALA A 252 -0.54 -28.19 -2.47
CA ALA A 252 -0.66 -28.05 -1.02
C ALA A 252 0.48 -28.76 -0.25
N ASN A 253 0.93 -29.92 -0.74
CA ASN A 253 2.05 -30.64 -0.14
C ASN A 253 3.38 -29.91 -0.36
N GLY A 254 3.56 -29.25 -1.51
CA GLY A 254 4.71 -28.38 -1.79
C GLY A 254 4.81 -27.24 -0.78
N PHE A 255 3.69 -26.58 -0.46
CA PHE A 255 3.66 -25.56 0.59
C PHE A 255 3.93 -26.15 1.99
N ILE A 256 3.31 -27.28 2.34
CA ILE A 256 3.54 -27.94 3.64
C ILE A 256 4.98 -28.44 3.79
N ASN A 257 5.66 -28.82 2.71
CA ASN A 257 7.06 -29.26 2.76
C ASN A 257 8.05 -28.11 2.55
N SER A 258 7.58 -26.86 2.48
CA SER A 258 8.42 -25.69 2.27
C SER A 258 9.14 -25.25 3.55
N CYS A 259 10.01 -24.25 3.45
CA CYS A 259 10.76 -23.71 4.58
C CYS A 259 9.94 -22.70 5.42
N PHE A 260 8.73 -23.09 5.84
CA PHE A 260 7.95 -22.31 6.79
C PHE A 260 8.56 -22.42 8.21
N ASP A 261 8.28 -21.44 9.06
CA ASP A 261 8.80 -21.36 10.43
C ASP A 261 7.87 -22.13 11.38
N VAL A 262 8.38 -23.23 11.94
CA VAL A 262 7.67 -24.09 12.91
C VAL A 262 7.72 -23.58 14.35
N LYS A 263 8.46 -22.51 14.65
CA LYS A 263 8.84 -22.15 16.04
C LYS A 263 7.72 -21.56 16.91
N HIS A 264 6.47 -21.62 16.50
CA HIS A 264 5.35 -21.03 17.24
C HIS A 264 4.07 -21.88 17.20
N GLU A 265 4.22 -23.19 17.49
CA GLU A 265 3.13 -24.01 18.03
C GLU A 265 3.06 -23.90 19.56
#